data_AF-A0A6L2KLG3-F1
#
_entry.id   AF-A0A6L2KLG3-F1
#
_cell.length_a   1.000
_cell.length_b   1.000
_cell.length_c   1.000
_cell.angle_alpha   90.00
_cell.angle_beta   90.00
_cell.angle_gamma   90.00
#
_symmetry.space_group_name_H-M   'P 1'
#
loop_
_entity.id
_entity.type
_entity.pdbx_description
1 polymer ?
#
loop_
_entity_poly.entity_id
_entity_poly.type
_entity_poly.pdbx_seq_one_letter_code
_entity_poly.pdbx_strand_id
1 'polypeptide(L)'
;MYTDSDHAGDYVDRKSTGGVCTFMGCCLTSWFSKKQTALAISTTEAEYVSIEKACQQALWMKQALVDYGVRLDNIPIMYDNKGVIDLCKNPVQHSRTKHIEIRHHFLHDNVQNENISIEKVSSKDNIADILSKPLKREPFNYLCLGLGMMKQID
;
A
#
# COMPACT_ATOMS: atom_id res chain seq x y z
N MET A 1 -1.93 4.95 -6.33
CA MET A 1 -1.40 4.92 -4.94
C MET A 1 -0.28 3.90 -4.87
N TYR A 2 0.69 4.07 -3.97
CA TYR A 2 1.74 3.07 -3.70
C TYR A 2 1.64 2.64 -2.24
N THR A 3 1.87 1.35 -1.97
CA THR A 3 1.95 0.83 -0.61
C THR A 3 3.05 -0.22 -0.50
N ASP A 4 3.66 -0.30 0.68
CA ASP A 4 4.68 -1.30 1.01
C ASP A 4 4.63 -1.62 2.50
N SER A 5 5.22 -2.75 2.88
CA SER A 5 5.39 -3.13 4.27
C SER A 5 6.76 -3.72 4.53
N ASP A 6 7.41 -3.29 5.61
CA ASP A 6 8.61 -3.93 6.15
C ASP A 6 8.25 -4.83 7.32
N HIS A 7 8.44 -6.14 7.14
CA HIS A 7 8.03 -7.14 8.11
C HIS A 7 9.06 -7.28 9.24
N ALA A 8 8.58 -7.15 10.48
CA ALA A 8 9.41 -7.27 11.68
C ALA A 8 10.64 -6.35 11.73
N GLY A 9 10.54 -5.18 11.08
CA GLY A 9 11.62 -4.18 11.01
C GLY A 9 11.93 -3.50 12.34
N ASP A 10 10.99 -3.45 13.30
CA ASP A 10 11.27 -2.92 14.65
C ASP A 10 12.07 -3.94 15.48
N TYR A 11 13.28 -3.60 15.91
CA TYR A 11 14.13 -4.49 16.69
C TYR A 11 13.62 -4.77 18.11
N VAL A 12 12.79 -3.87 18.67
CA VAL A 12 12.31 -3.96 20.05
C VAL A 12 11.09 -4.88 20.15
N ASP A 13 10.05 -4.59 19.36
CA ASP A 13 8.77 -5.30 19.44
C ASP A 13 8.47 -6.17 18.21
N ARG A 14 9.36 -6.20 17.22
CA ARG A 14 9.23 -6.99 15.97
C ARG A 14 7.97 -6.68 15.18
N LYS A 15 7.37 -5.50 15.38
CA LYS A 15 6.23 -5.07 14.58
C LYS A 15 6.69 -4.60 13.21
N SER A 16 5.77 -4.75 12.25
CA SER A 16 6.00 -4.35 10.87
C SER A 16 5.69 -2.87 10.69
N THR A 17 6.30 -2.22 9.71
CA THR A 17 6.02 -0.81 9.36
C THR A 17 5.43 -0.75 7.97
N GLY A 18 4.24 -0.17 7.85
CA GLY A 18 3.58 0.05 6.56
C GLY A 18 3.79 1.48 6.06
N GLY A 19 4.01 1.62 4.77
CA GLY A 19 4.13 2.92 4.08
C GLY A 19 3.04 3.06 3.01
N VAL A 20 2.43 4.24 2.90
CA VAL A 20 1.49 4.57 1.82
C VAL A 20 1.81 5.94 1.24
N CYS A 21 1.84 6.02 -0.08
CA CYS A 21 1.94 7.27 -0.84
C CYS A 21 0.71 7.42 -1.76
N THR A 22 0.01 8.54 -1.63
CA THR A 22 -1.15 8.86 -2.47
C THR A 22 -0.87 10.03 -3.39
N PHE A 23 -1.20 9.84 -4.66
CA PHE A 23 -0.99 10.80 -5.71
C PHE A 23 -2.33 11.22 -6.33
N MET A 24 -2.45 12.49 -6.66
CA MET A 24 -3.43 13.01 -7.61
C MET A 24 -2.67 13.45 -8.87
N GLY A 25 -2.86 12.74 -9.97
CA GLY A 25 -1.99 12.87 -11.14
C GLY A 25 -0.54 12.55 -10.77
N CYS A 26 0.39 13.48 -11.07
CA CYS A 26 1.81 13.34 -10.74
C CYS A 26 2.20 13.97 -9.39
N CYS A 27 1.23 14.51 -8.64
CA CYS A 27 1.49 15.23 -7.39
C CYS A 27 1.20 14.35 -6.18
N LEU A 28 2.18 14.20 -5.29
CA LEU A 28 1.97 13.55 -3.99
C LEU A 28 1.07 14.44 -3.12
N THR A 29 -0.09 13.93 -2.71
CA THR A 29 -1.06 14.69 -1.92
C THR A 29 -1.14 14.22 -0.47
N SER A 30 -0.88 12.95 -0.20
CA SER A 30 -0.82 12.43 1.16
C SER A 30 0.15 11.26 1.27
N TRP A 31 0.76 11.12 2.43
CA TRP A 31 1.65 10.00 2.73
C TRP A 31 1.60 9.69 4.22
N PHE A 32 1.89 8.44 4.58
CA PHE A 32 2.16 8.07 5.97
C PHE A 32 3.09 6.87 6.05
N SER A 33 3.92 6.86 7.09
CA SER A 33 4.66 5.71 7.58
C SER A 33 4.10 5.35 8.96
N LYS A 34 3.63 4.12 9.15
CA LYS A 34 2.98 3.71 10.38
C LYS A 34 3.40 2.31 10.80
N LYS A 35 3.92 2.21 12.02
CA LYS A 35 4.12 0.92 12.69
C LYS A 35 2.76 0.24 12.91
N GLN A 36 2.65 -1.00 12.48
CA GLN A 36 1.43 -1.79 12.62
C GLN A 36 1.15 -2.04 14.10
N THR A 37 -0.13 -1.96 14.49
CA THR A 37 -0.52 -2.12 15.91
C THR A 37 -0.34 -3.56 16.37
N ALA A 38 -0.75 -4.51 15.53
CA ALA A 38 -0.64 -5.94 15.78
C ALA A 38 0.72 -6.47 15.32
N LEU A 39 1.24 -7.47 16.03
CA LEU A 39 2.40 -8.23 15.60
C LEU A 39 1.95 -9.18 14.49
N ALA A 40 2.35 -8.90 13.26
CA ALA A 40 2.19 -9.85 12.17
C ALA A 40 3.17 -11.02 12.37
N ILE A 41 2.70 -12.25 12.20
CA ILE A 41 3.53 -13.46 12.36
C ILE A 41 4.21 -13.84 11.04
N SER A 42 3.65 -13.36 9.92
CA SER A 42 4.19 -13.60 8.58
C SER A 42 4.31 -12.31 7.79
N THR A 43 5.22 -12.30 6.82
CA THR A 43 5.33 -11.21 5.83
C THR A 43 3.99 -10.98 5.16
N THR A 44 3.34 -12.04 4.64
CA THR A 44 2.06 -11.95 3.95
C THR A 44 0.98 -11.25 4.80
N GLU A 45 0.93 -11.51 6.11
CA GLU A 45 0.00 -10.81 7.00
C GLU A 45 0.31 -9.31 7.12
N ALA A 46 1.58 -8.94 7.25
CA ALA A 46 2.00 -7.53 7.28
C ALA A 46 1.70 -6.80 5.97
N GLU A 47 1.88 -7.49 4.84
CA GLU A 47 1.54 -6.99 3.51
C GLU A 47 0.02 -6.74 3.39
N TYR A 48 -0.80 -7.69 3.85
CA TYR A 48 -2.26 -7.55 3.90
C TYR A 48 -2.72 -6.33 4.69
N VAL A 49 -2.14 -6.12 5.87
CA VAL A 49 -2.43 -4.94 6.71
C VAL A 49 -2.12 -3.66 5.95
N SER A 50 -1.04 -3.63 5.18
CA SER A 50 -0.58 -2.42 4.48
C SER A 50 -1.44 -2.12 3.25
N ILE A 51 -1.89 -3.15 2.51
CA ILE A 51 -2.88 -3.00 1.43
C ILE A 51 -4.25 -2.60 1.98
N GLU A 52 -4.70 -3.20 3.08
CA GLU A 52 -5.95 -2.82 3.77
C GLU A 52 -5.96 -1.33 4.13
N LYS A 53 -4.86 -0.82 4.68
CA LYS A 53 -4.70 0.59 5.02
C LYS A 53 -4.68 1.48 3.78
N ALA A 54 -4.03 1.06 2.71
CA ALA A 54 -4.06 1.78 1.43
C ALA A 54 -5.47 1.82 0.83
N CYS A 55 -6.22 0.73 0.90
CA CYS A 55 -7.62 0.65 0.47
C CYS A 55 -8.51 1.60 1.28
N GLN A 56 -8.38 1.62 2.62
CA GLN A 56 -9.12 2.58 3.45
C GLN A 56 -8.82 4.03 3.08
N GLN A 57 -7.55 4.37 2.85
CA GLN A 57 -7.14 5.70 2.40
C GLN A 57 -7.72 6.02 1.01
N ALA A 58 -7.71 5.06 0.08
CA ALA A 58 -8.29 5.21 -1.26
C ALA A 58 -9.79 5.52 -1.18
N LEU A 59 -10.56 4.74 -0.41
CA LEU A 59 -12.00 4.92 -0.25
C LEU A 59 -12.33 6.26 0.41
N TRP A 60 -11.57 6.67 1.43
CA TRP A 60 -11.75 7.97 2.05
C TRP A 60 -11.50 9.11 1.05
N MET A 61 -10.44 9.01 0.25
CA MET A 61 -10.15 10.01 -0.79
C MET A 61 -11.19 10.04 -1.90
N LYS A 62 -11.67 8.86 -2.34
CA LYS A 62 -12.76 8.74 -3.31
C LYS A 62 -14.00 9.49 -2.82
N GLN A 63 -14.40 9.26 -1.56
CA GLN A 63 -15.55 9.93 -0.97
C GLN A 63 -15.33 11.44 -0.85
N ALA A 64 -14.16 11.88 -0.39
CA ALA A 64 -13.84 13.30 -0.29
C ALA A 64 -13.92 13.99 -1.67
N LEU A 65 -13.44 13.36 -2.73
CA LEU A 65 -13.53 13.90 -4.09
C LEU A 65 -14.97 14.00 -4.60
N VAL A 66 -15.83 13.04 -4.24
CA VAL A 66 -17.25 13.08 -4.56
C VAL A 66 -17.93 14.31 -3.93
N ASP A 67 -17.55 14.67 -2.70
CA ASP A 67 -18.07 15.87 -2.04
C ASP A 67 -17.66 17.17 -2.77
N TYR A 68 -16.55 17.15 -3.51
CA TYR A 68 -16.11 18.22 -4.42
C TYR A 68 -16.62 18.08 -5.86
N GLY A 69 -17.53 17.13 -6.13
CA GLY A 69 -18.12 16.92 -7.46
C GLY A 69 -17.24 16.13 -8.44
N VAL A 70 -16.15 15.53 -7.98
CA VAL A 70 -15.24 14.71 -8.80
C VAL A 70 -15.54 13.23 -8.54
N ARG A 71 -15.86 12.48 -9.61
CA ARG A 71 -16.10 11.03 -9.52
C ARG A 71 -14.90 10.28 -10.07
N LEU A 72 -14.40 9.33 -9.29
CA LEU A 72 -13.40 8.35 -9.70
C LEU A 72 -14.01 6.97 -9.52
N ASP A 73 -14.03 6.17 -10.59
CA ASP A 73 -14.64 4.85 -10.54
C ASP A 73 -13.70 3.88 -9.81
N ASN A 74 -12.46 3.77 -10.27
CA ASN A 74 -11.47 2.83 -9.74
C ASN A 74 -10.17 3.54 -9.32
N ILE A 75 -9.63 3.18 -8.15
CA ILE A 75 -8.34 3.70 -7.66
C ILE A 75 -7.27 2.61 -7.70
N PRO A 76 -6.21 2.76 -8.51
CA PRO A 76 -5.15 1.78 -8.57
C PRO A 76 -4.20 1.88 -7.37
N ILE A 77 -3.97 0.74 -6.73
CA ILE A 77 -3.01 0.53 -5.64
C ILE A 77 -1.86 -0.31 -6.19
N MET A 78 -0.70 0.31 -6.31
CA MET A 78 0.54 -0.31 -6.78
C MET A 78 1.17 -1.08 -5.64
N TYR A 79 1.49 -2.34 -5.91
CA TYR A 79 2.14 -3.27 -4.98
C TYR A 79 3.17 -4.13 -5.70
N ASP A 80 4.27 -4.50 -5.04
CA ASP A 80 5.39 -5.18 -5.70
C ASP A 80 5.34 -6.72 -5.60
N ASN A 81 4.69 -7.24 -4.57
CA ASN A 81 4.56 -8.68 -4.36
C ASN A 81 3.37 -9.29 -5.11
N LYS A 82 3.67 -9.94 -6.25
CA LYS A 82 2.68 -10.65 -7.06
C LYS A 82 1.88 -11.71 -6.28
N GLY A 83 2.52 -12.41 -5.33
CA GLY A 83 1.83 -13.45 -4.55
C GLY A 83 0.67 -12.89 -3.74
N VAL A 84 0.84 -11.69 -3.16
CA VAL A 84 -0.22 -11.00 -2.42
C VAL A 84 -1.29 -10.45 -3.35
N ILE A 85 -0.91 -9.95 -4.53
CA ILE A 85 -1.86 -9.48 -5.55
C ILE A 85 -2.77 -10.63 -5.99
N ASP A 86 -2.18 -11.78 -6.31
CA ASP A 86 -2.91 -12.96 -6.74
C ASP A 86 -3.81 -13.49 -5.62
N LEU A 87 -3.38 -13.37 -4.36
CA LEU A 87 -4.19 -13.76 -3.20
C LEU A 87 -5.36 -12.80 -2.94
N CYS A 88 -5.20 -11.50 -3.18
CA CYS A 88 -6.30 -10.55 -3.09
C CYS A 88 -7.36 -10.76 -4.19
N LYS A 89 -6.95 -11.29 -5.35
CA LYS A 89 -7.86 -11.53 -6.49
C LYS A 89 -8.55 -12.88 -6.44
N ASN A 90 -8.00 -13.87 -5.73
CA ASN A 90 -8.53 -15.23 -5.69
C ASN A 90 -9.18 -15.54 -4.32
N PRO A 91 -10.45 -16.00 -4.30
CA PRO A 91 -11.14 -16.38 -3.07
C PRO A 91 -10.75 -17.76 -2.52
N VAL A 92 -9.86 -18.49 -3.19
CA VAL A 92 -9.65 -19.94 -2.98
C VAL A 92 -8.76 -20.25 -1.76
N GLN A 93 -8.22 -19.25 -1.07
CA GLN A 93 -7.38 -19.49 0.12
C GLN A 93 -8.16 -19.25 1.41
N HIS A 94 -8.53 -20.35 2.08
CA HIS A 94 -8.97 -20.32 3.47
C HIS A 94 -7.79 -19.95 4.36
N SER A 95 -7.74 -18.70 4.81
CA SER A 95 -6.84 -18.32 5.89
C SER A 95 -7.28 -19.02 7.18
N ARG A 96 -6.33 -19.54 7.95
CA ARG A 96 -6.65 -20.23 9.22
C ARG A 96 -7.00 -19.26 10.36
N THR A 97 -6.94 -17.95 10.11
CA THR A 97 -7.18 -16.95 11.16
C THR A 97 -8.15 -15.88 10.72
N LYS A 98 -9.22 -15.72 11.51
CA LYS A 98 -10.38 -14.87 11.23
C LYS A 98 -10.04 -13.42 10.86
N HIS A 99 -9.02 -12.82 11.47
CA HIS A 99 -8.67 -11.43 11.20
C HIS A 99 -8.05 -11.23 9.80
N ILE A 100 -7.35 -12.25 9.29
CA ILE A 100 -6.83 -12.25 7.92
C ILE A 100 -7.97 -12.49 6.93
N GLU A 101 -8.91 -13.40 7.25
CA GLU A 101 -10.11 -13.63 6.42
C GLU A 101 -10.95 -12.35 6.27
N ILE A 102 -11.21 -11.61 7.36
CA ILE A 102 -11.97 -10.35 7.30
C ILE A 102 -11.29 -9.33 6.39
N ARG A 103 -9.96 -9.18 6.49
CA ARG A 103 -9.20 -8.27 5.61
C ARG A 103 -9.23 -8.71 4.16
N HIS A 104 -9.14 -10.01 3.91
CA HIS A 104 -9.24 -10.58 2.57
C HIS A 104 -10.60 -10.27 1.95
N HIS A 105 -11.71 -10.56 2.65
CA HIS A 105 -13.05 -10.22 2.20
C HIS A 105 -13.21 -8.73 1.93
N PHE A 106 -12.74 -7.87 2.85
CA PHE A 106 -12.80 -6.42 2.65
C PHE A 106 -12.08 -5.97 1.37
N LEU A 107 -10.87 -6.46 1.11
CA LEU A 107 -10.12 -6.11 -0.10
C LEU A 107 -10.77 -6.68 -1.36
N HIS A 108 -11.16 -7.95 -1.31
CA HIS A 108 -11.79 -8.64 -2.42
C HIS A 108 -13.10 -7.97 -2.83
N ASP A 109 -13.97 -7.62 -1.88
CA ASP A 109 -15.23 -6.94 -2.16
C ASP A 109 -15.00 -5.58 -2.83
N ASN A 110 -13.98 -4.83 -2.40
CA ASN A 110 -13.65 -3.54 -3.01
C ASN A 110 -13.01 -3.68 -4.40
N VAL A 111 -12.29 -4.78 -4.65
CA VAL A 111 -11.78 -5.11 -5.99
C VAL A 111 -12.91 -5.55 -6.92
N GLN A 112 -13.82 -6.40 -6.44
CA GLN A 112 -14.96 -6.88 -7.25
C GLN A 112 -15.96 -5.77 -7.60
N ASN A 113 -16.19 -4.83 -6.69
CA ASN A 113 -17.04 -3.66 -6.93
C ASN A 113 -16.31 -2.53 -7.69
N GLU A 114 -15.10 -2.81 -8.22
CA GLU A 114 -14.29 -1.86 -8.99
C GLU A 114 -13.97 -0.54 -8.25
N ASN A 115 -14.04 -0.55 -6.91
CA ASN A 115 -13.65 0.62 -6.11
C ASN A 115 -12.13 0.82 -6.13
N ILE A 116 -11.38 -0.28 -6.15
CA ILE A 116 -9.91 -0.30 -6.23
C ILE A 116 -9.42 -1.39 -7.17
N SER A 117 -8.24 -1.18 -7.75
CA SER A 117 -7.48 -2.22 -8.44
C SER A 117 -6.16 -2.41 -7.72
N ILE A 118 -5.70 -3.66 -7.59
CA ILE A 118 -4.37 -3.97 -7.08
C ILE A 118 -3.50 -4.36 -8.27
N GLU A 119 -2.47 -3.55 -8.51
CA GLU A 119 -1.63 -3.60 -9.70
C GLU A 119 -0.17 -3.83 -9.33
N LYS A 120 0.54 -4.55 -10.20
CA LYS A 120 1.92 -4.90 -9.96
C LYS A 120 2.84 -3.74 -10.33
N VAL A 121 3.75 -3.38 -9.43
CA VAL A 121 4.92 -2.53 -9.71
C VAL A 121 6.21 -3.30 -9.43
N SER A 122 7.34 -2.90 -9.99
CA SER A 122 8.65 -3.40 -9.57
C SER A 122 8.97 -2.89 -8.16
N SER A 123 9.62 -3.69 -7.33
CA SER A 123 10.10 -3.21 -6.01
C SER A 123 11.00 -1.98 -6.14
N LYS A 124 11.80 -1.88 -7.20
CA LYS A 124 12.65 -0.70 -7.48
C LYS A 124 11.85 0.59 -7.71
N ASP A 125 10.62 0.47 -8.20
CA ASP A 125 9.75 1.59 -8.58
C ASP A 125 8.60 1.76 -7.58
N ASN A 126 8.57 0.97 -6.50
CA ASN A 126 7.57 1.12 -5.46
C ASN A 126 7.93 2.31 -4.56
N ILE A 127 7.33 3.47 -4.83
CA ILE A 127 7.62 4.72 -4.10
C ILE A 127 7.38 4.57 -2.60
N ALA A 128 6.49 3.70 -2.17
CA ALA A 128 6.21 3.48 -0.75
C ALA A 128 7.38 2.87 0.04
N ASP A 129 8.37 2.25 -0.62
CA ASP A 129 9.56 1.68 0.03
C ASP A 129 10.33 2.71 0.86
N ILE A 130 10.29 3.99 0.46
CA ILE A 130 10.94 5.08 1.20
C ILE A 130 10.33 5.30 2.59
N LEU A 131 9.08 4.87 2.80
CA LEU A 131 8.33 5.05 4.03
C LEU A 131 8.36 3.83 4.94
N SER A 132 8.68 2.66 4.41
CA SER A 132 8.64 1.38 5.13
C SER A 132 10.03 0.84 5.45
N LYS A 133 11.03 1.05 4.59
CA LYS A 133 12.33 0.37 4.66
C LYS A 133 13.50 1.35 4.86
N PRO A 134 14.57 0.93 5.57
CA PRO A 134 15.83 1.66 5.59
C PRO A 134 16.60 1.46 4.27
N LEU A 135 16.43 2.38 3.33
CA LEU A 135 17.04 2.30 2.00
C LEU A 135 18.49 2.81 1.97
N LYS A 136 19.30 2.26 1.06
CA LYS A 136 20.60 2.83 0.70
C LYS A 136 20.40 4.15 -0.05
N ARG A 137 21.44 5.00 -0.04
CA ARG A 137 21.40 6.37 -0.61
C ARG A 137 20.89 6.42 -2.05
N GLU A 138 21.36 5.54 -2.93
CA GLU A 138 20.97 5.54 -4.35
C GLU A 138 19.46 5.24 -4.55
N PRO A 139 18.91 4.11 -4.06
CA PRO A 139 17.47 3.86 -4.10
C PRO A 139 16.65 4.96 -3.41
N PHE A 140 17.11 5.47 -2.26
CA PHE A 140 16.43 6.55 -1.55
C PHE A 140 16.30 7.81 -2.43
N ASN A 141 17.40 8.25 -3.05
CA ASN A 141 17.40 9.40 -3.94
C ASN A 141 16.51 9.19 -5.18
N TYR A 142 16.53 7.98 -5.76
CA TYR A 142 15.67 7.63 -6.89
C TYR A 142 14.18 7.75 -6.52
N LEU A 143 13.77 7.20 -5.36
CA LEU A 143 12.38 7.31 -4.91
C LEU A 143 12.01 8.74 -4.48
N CYS A 144 12.94 9.53 -3.94
CA CYS A 144 12.74 10.96 -3.68
C CYS A 144 12.40 11.76 -4.95
N LEU A 145 12.99 11.42 -6.10
CA LEU A 145 12.60 12.00 -7.39
C LEU A 145 11.16 11.61 -7.74
N GLY A 146 10.77 10.35 -7.49
CA GLY A 146 9.39 9.87 -7.68
C GLY A 146 8.35 10.58 -6.82
N LEU A 147 8.73 11.09 -5.64
CA LEU A 147 7.86 11.93 -4.79
C LEU A 147 7.68 13.35 -5.33
N GLY A 148 8.48 13.78 -6.32
CA GLY A 148 8.52 15.17 -6.81
C GLY A 148 9.23 16.14 -5.86
N MET A 149 10.02 15.64 -4.90
CA MET A 149 10.68 16.47 -3.88
C MET A 149 12.04 17.04 -4.32
N MET A 150 12.68 16.45 -5.33
CA MET A 150 13.96 16.93 -5.86
C MET A 150 13.80 17.36 -7.30
N LYS A 151 14.39 18.50 -7.68
CA LYS A 151 14.62 18.83 -9.08
C LYS A 151 15.68 17.86 -9.63
N GLN A 152 15.46 17.35 -10.83
CA GLN A 152 16.51 16.67 -11.58
C GLN A 152 17.65 17.69 -11.74
N ILE A 153 18.82 17.38 -11.17
CA ILE A 153 20.00 18.23 -11.35
C ILE A 153 20.53 17.87 -12.73
N ASP A 154 20.34 18.78 -13.68
CA ASP A 154 20.92 18.73 -15.03
C ASP A 154 22.46 18.83 -14.98
#